data_AF-A0A920Q6G7-F1
#
_entry.id   AF-A0A920Q6G7-F1
#
_cell.length_a   1.000
_cell.length_b   1.000
_cell.length_c   1.000
_cell.angle_alpha   90.00
_cell.angle_beta   90.00
_cell.angle_gamma   90.00
#
_symmetry.space_group_name_H-M   'P 1'
#
loop_
_entity.id
_entity.type
_entity.pdbx_description
1 polymer ?
#
loop_
_entity_poly.entity_id
_entity_poly.type
_entity_poly.pdbx_seq_one_letter_code
_entity_poly.pdbx_strand_id
1 'polypeptide(L)' 'MLIAPDNVPAHPYAVAMEVANLAPNSETTIFPWKDSQEHIDEVVNHARRFLNSTNRSGSDSSKGHAPAAGTSGYLV' A
#
# COMPACT_ATOMS: atom_id res chain seq x y z
N MET A 1 -5.23 -4.06 4.77
CA MET A 1 -5.77 -3.93 3.40
C MET A 1 -4.75 -3.20 2.57
N LEU A 2 -4.49 -3.63 1.33
CA LEU A 2 -3.56 -2.96 0.42
C LEU A 2 -4.36 -2.29 -0.71
N ILE A 3 -4.13 -1.00 -0.93
CA ILE A 3 -4.75 -0.19 -1.98
C ILE A 3 -3.69 0.10 -3.04
N ALA A 4 -3.97 -0.25 -4.29
CA ALA A 4 -3.09 0.02 -5.42
C ALA A 4 -3.77 1.04 -6.36
N PRO A 5 -3.49 2.35 -6.19
CA PRO A 5 -4.12 3.38 -7.01
C PRO A 5 -3.75 3.25 -8.49
N ASP A 6 -4.73 3.54 -9.34
CA ASP A 6 -4.58 3.64 -10.79
C ASP A 6 -5.31 4.90 -11.27
N ASN A 7 -5.20 5.25 -12.54
CA ASN A 7 -5.93 6.37 -13.12
C ASN A 7 -6.51 5.99 -14.49
N VAL A 8 -7.48 5.08 -14.47
CA VAL A 8 -8.28 4.67 -15.63
C VAL A 8 -9.76 4.85 -15.32
N PRO A 9 -10.66 4.99 -16.31
CA PRO A 9 -12.08 5.27 -16.05
C PRO A 9 -12.76 4.28 -15.09
N ALA A 10 -12.37 3.00 -15.11
CA ALA A 10 -12.89 1.97 -14.20
C ALA A 10 -12.26 2.00 -12.79
N HIS A 11 -11.10 2.64 -12.64
CA HIS A 11 -10.34 2.75 -11.38
C HIS A 11 -9.80 4.18 -11.21
N PRO A 12 -10.65 5.16 -10.84
CA PRO A 12 -10.21 6.54 -10.64
C PRO A 12 -9.31 6.69 -9.41
N TYR A 13 -8.23 7.45 -9.56
CA TYR A 13 -7.25 7.69 -8.50
C TYR A 13 -7.87 8.28 -7.22
N ALA A 14 -8.69 9.33 -7.39
CA ALA A 14 -9.29 10.05 -6.26
C ALA A 14 -10.12 9.12 -5.37
N VAL A 15 -10.89 8.21 -5.96
CA VAL A 15 -11.70 7.23 -5.23
C VAL A 15 -10.82 6.25 -4.45
N ALA A 16 -9.71 5.79 -5.02
CA ALA A 16 -8.76 4.94 -4.30
C ALA A 16 -8.15 5.65 -3.07
N MET A 17 -7.83 6.94 -3.21
CA MET A 17 -7.30 7.75 -2.11
C MET A 17 -8.35 8.08 -1.05
N GLU A 18 -9.62 8.28 -1.42
CA GLU A 18 -10.72 8.42 -0.47
C GLU A 18 -10.87 7.18 0.40
N VAL A 19 -10.80 5.98 -0.20
CA VAL A 19 -10.83 4.71 0.54
C VAL A 19 -9.63 4.61 1.50
N ALA A 20 -8.43 5.01 1.05
CA ALA A 20 -7.24 5.02 1.90
C ALA A 20 -7.40 5.94 3.12
N ASN A 21 -7.95 7.13 2.91
CA ASN A 21 -8.20 8.11 3.98
C ASN A 21 -9.24 7.61 5.00
N LEU A 22 -10.22 6.81 4.56
CA LEU A 22 -11.23 6.21 5.44
C LEU A 22 -10.69 4.99 6.22
N ALA A 23 -9.63 4.35 5.74
CA ALA A 23 -9.07 3.13 6.31
C ALA A 23 -7.67 3.40 6.91
N PRO A 24 -7.57 3.84 8.18
CA PRO A 24 -6.30 4.29 8.78
C PRO A 24 -5.24 3.19 8.92
N ASN A 25 -5.64 1.91 8.84
CA ASN A 25 -4.73 0.75 8.87
C ASN A 25 -4.51 0.15 7.47
N SER A 26 -4.89 0.85 6.40
CA SER A 26 -4.58 0.45 5.04
C SER A 26 -3.20 0.93 4.63
N GLU A 27 -2.59 0.20 3.69
CA GLU A 27 -1.37 0.62 3.02
C GLU A 27 -1.71 0.99 1.58
N THR A 28 -1.04 2.01 1.04
CA THR A 28 -1.18 2.43 -0.36
C THR A 28 0.14 2.19 -1.08
N THR A 29 0.10 1.59 -2.27
CA THR A 29 1.29 1.47 -3.12
C THR A 29 1.63 2.81 -3.77
N ILE A 30 2.82 2.92 -4.36
CA ILE A 30 3.17 4.10 -5.16
C ILE A 30 2.26 4.26 -6.38
N PHE A 31 2.14 5.50 -6.88
CA PHE A 31 1.50 5.85 -8.14
C PHE A 31 2.26 7.01 -8.81
N PRO A 32 2.47 6.97 -10.14
CA PRO A 32 2.18 5.85 -11.05
C PRO A 32 3.11 4.66 -10.78
N TRP A 33 2.59 3.44 -10.93
CA TRP A 33 3.37 2.21 -10.71
C TRP A 33 3.78 1.48 -12.00
N LYS A 34 3.26 1.94 -13.15
CA LYS A 34 3.44 1.31 -14.48
C LYS A 34 4.33 2.13 -15.43
N ASP A 35 4.88 3.23 -14.96
CA ASP A 35 5.71 4.16 -15.71
C ASP A 35 7.18 3.70 -15.85
N SER A 36 7.65 2.83 -14.95
CA SER A 36 8.98 2.22 -15.03
C SER A 36 9.01 0.78 -14.50
N GLN A 37 10.01 0.00 -14.91
CA GLN A 37 10.22 -1.35 -14.36
C GLN A 37 10.56 -1.30 -12.87
N GLU A 38 11.28 -0.28 -12.42
CA GLU A 38 11.63 -0.09 -11.02
C GLU A 38 10.38 0.09 -10.14
N HIS A 39 9.42 0.91 -10.58
CA HIS A 39 8.16 1.10 -9.87
C HIS A 39 7.30 -0.18 -9.84
N ILE A 40 7.30 -0.95 -10.93
CA ILE A 40 6.64 -2.26 -10.96
C ILE A 40 7.27 -3.18 -9.90
N ASP A 41 8.60 -3.27 -9.87
CA ASP A 41 9.33 -4.10 -8.92
C ASP A 41 9.06 -3.67 -7.47
N GLU A 42 8.99 -2.36 -7.21
CA GLU A 42 8.64 -1.79 -5.91
C GLU A 42 7.25 -2.22 -5.45
N VAL A 43 6.22 -2.03 -6.29
CA VAL A 43 4.83 -2.40 -5.96
C VAL A 43 4.68 -3.90 -5.77
N VAL A 44 5.33 -4.71 -6.59
CA VAL A 44 5.31 -6.17 -6.44
C VAL A 44 5.97 -6.59 -5.13
N ASN A 45 7.10 -5.99 -4.76
CA ASN A 45 7.77 -6.27 -3.50
C ASN A 45 6.94 -5.81 -2.30
N HIS A 46 6.25 -4.68 -2.39
CA HIS A 46 5.29 -4.22 -1.39
C HIS A 46 4.15 -5.22 -1.21
N ALA A 47 3.51 -5.66 -2.30
CA ALA A 47 2.44 -6.66 -2.24
C ALA A 47 2.91 -7.98 -1.61
N ARG A 48 4.12 -8.47 -1.95
CA ARG A 48 4.72 -9.66 -1.34
C ARG A 48 4.89 -9.48 0.18
N ARG A 49 5.43 -8.34 0.63
CA ARG A 49 5.59 -8.04 2.07
C ARG A 49 4.25 -8.01 2.79
N PHE A 50 3.25 -7.35 2.19
CA PHE A 50 1.90 -7.26 2.73
C PHE A 50 1.27 -8.65 2.92
N LEU A 51 1.31 -9.51 1.90
CA LEU A 51 0.75 -10.86 1.97
C LEU A 51 1.50 -11.77 2.96
N ASN A 52 2.83 -11.69 2.99
CA ASN A 52 3.64 -12.51 3.90
C ASN A 52 3.48 -12.10 5.37
N SER A 53 3.30 -10.80 5.66
CA SER A 53 3.01 -10.34 7.03
C SER A 53 1.61 -10.76 7.48
N THR A 54 0.62 -10.66 6.58
CA THR A 54 -0.76 -11.06 6.85
C THR A 54 -0.86 -12.57 7.13
N ASN A 55 -0.20 -13.40 6.32
CA ASN A 55 -0.23 -14.86 6.48
C ASN A 55 0.49 -15.34 7.75
N ARG A 56 1.44 -14.55 8.30
CA ARG A 56 2.09 -14.85 9.59
C ARG A 56 1.26 -14.47 10.80
N SER A 57 0.34 -13.50 10.66
CA SER A 57 -0.54 -13.07 11.75
C SER A 57 -1.50 -14.16 12.24
N GLY A 58 -1.70 -15.25 11.47
CA GLY A 58 -2.47 -16.42 11.89
C GLY A 58 -1.67 -17.49 12.64
N SER A 59 -0.33 -17.40 12.66
CA SER A 59 0.55 -18.46 13.21
C SER A 59 1.51 -18.00 14.30
N ASP A 60 1.65 -16.70 14.56
CA ASP A 60 2.64 -16.20 15.51
C ASP A 60 2.05 -15.17 16.49
N SER A 61 1.60 -15.68 17.64
CA SER A 61 1.25 -14.87 18.82
C SER A 61 2.50 -14.66 19.70
N SER A 62 3.54 -14.01 19.19
CA SER A 62 4.60 -13.50 20.06
C SER A 62 5.39 -12.34 19.44
N LYS A 63 5.34 -11.18 20.12
CA LYS A 63 6.13 -9.95 19.93
C LYS A 63 5.72 -9.13 18.69
N GLY A 64 5.47 -7.83 18.75
CA GLY A 64 5.82 -6.80 19.71
C GLY A 64 6.32 -5.57 18.93
N HIS A 65 5.63 -4.44 19.12
CA HIS A 65 6.07 -3.06 18.82
C HIS A 65 6.14 -2.60 17.35
N ALA A 66 5.27 -1.65 17.01
CA ALA A 66 5.32 -0.83 15.80
C ALA A 66 6.48 0.18 15.85
N PRO A 67 6.93 0.65 14.70
CA PRO A 67 7.10 2.09 14.56
C PRO A 67 6.14 2.65 13.51
N ALA A 68 5.42 3.68 13.92
CA ALA A 68 4.68 4.58 13.07
C ALA A 68 5.63 5.52 12.29
N ALA A 69 5.03 6.15 11.28
CA ALA A 69 5.49 7.35 10.57
C ALA A 69 6.40 7.14 9.35
N GLY A 70 5.76 7.25 8.19
CA GLY A 70 6.36 7.63 6.92
C GLY A 70 5.30 8.36 6.10
N THR A 71 4.93 9.57 6.51
CA THR A 71 4.15 10.49 5.68
C THR A 71 4.94 10.76 4.40
N SER A 72 4.60 10.07 3.31
CA SER A 72 5.07 10.45 1.98
C SER A 72 4.33 11.74 1.61
N GLY A 73 5.06 12.85 1.67
CA GLY A 73 4.56 14.18 1.38
C GLY A 73 4.03 14.26 -0.05
N TYR A 74 2.76 14.64 -0.16
CA TYR A 74 2.22 15.21 -1.39
C TYR A 74 2.91 16.56 -1.63
N LEU A 75 3.74 16.63 -2.66
CA LEU A 75 4.13 17.90 -3.29
C LEU A 75 2.93 18.42 -4.09
N VAL A 76 2.53 19.64 -3.77
CA VAL A 76 1.59 20.49 -4.54
C VAL A 76 2.31 21.02 -5.76
#